data_AF-P96494-F1
#
_entry.id   AF-P96494-F1
#
_cell.length_a   1.000
_cell.length_b   1.000
_cell.length_c   1.000
_cell.angle_alpha   90.00
_cell.angle_beta   90.00
_cell.angle_gamma   90.00
#
_symmetry.space_group_name_H-M   'P 1'
#
loop_
_entity.id
_entity.type
_entity.pdbx_description
1 polymer ?
#
loop_
_entity_poly.entity_id
_entity_poly.type
_entity_poly.pdbx_seq_one_letter_code
_entity_poly.pdbx_strand_id
1 'polypeptide(L)'
;MSFPLIFERSRKGRRGLKLVKAVPKAEDLIPKEHQREVPPRLPEVDELTLVRHYTGLSRRQVGVDTTFYPLGSCTMKYNPKLHEEAARLFADLHPYQDPRTAQGALRLMWELGEYLKALTGMDAITLEPAAGAHGELTGIFSKGTHSAAKGRGVLLRSAGRTSTTRTPSSKRAGSSSGRTFRTPSRLPRLPPSVQPQGPFAYLCHSPWSSPAASCYPLPPGARCRRGET
;
A
#
# COMPACT_ATOMS: atom_id res chain seq x y z
N MET A 1 29.87 10.25 -20.16
CA MET A 1 29.96 10.86 -18.82
C MET A 1 29.86 9.76 -17.75
N SER A 2 30.98 9.42 -17.12
CA SER A 2 31.04 8.43 -16.04
C SER A 2 30.48 9.02 -14.73
N PHE A 3 29.65 8.26 -14.02
CA PHE A 3 29.22 8.60 -12.66
C PHE A 3 29.50 7.38 -11.78
N PRO A 4 30.40 7.50 -10.78
CA PRO A 4 30.89 6.33 -10.05
C PRO A 4 29.81 5.76 -9.12
N LEU A 5 29.85 4.44 -8.95
CA LEU A 5 29.02 3.72 -7.99
C LEU A 5 29.35 4.19 -6.56
N ILE A 6 28.39 4.02 -5.64
CA ILE A 6 28.63 4.37 -4.22
C ILE A 6 29.80 3.56 -3.62
N PHE A 7 29.99 2.33 -4.09
CA PHE A 7 31.10 1.45 -3.69
C PHE A 7 32.47 1.99 -4.13
N GLU A 8 32.57 2.62 -5.30
CA GLU A 8 33.81 3.21 -5.80
C GLU A 8 34.21 4.49 -5.05
N ARG A 9 33.22 5.16 -4.45
CA ARG A 9 33.42 6.32 -3.57
C ARG A 9 33.83 5.92 -2.15
N SER A 10 33.73 4.64 -1.81
CA SER A 10 34.05 4.15 -0.48
C SER A 10 35.54 4.29 -0.16
N ARG A 11 35.84 4.51 1.11
CA ARG A 11 37.20 4.50 1.66
C ARG A 11 37.22 3.68 2.94
N LYS A 12 38.11 2.69 3.01
CA LYS A 12 38.22 1.77 4.15
C LYS A 12 38.36 2.56 5.46
N GLY A 13 37.52 2.25 6.43
CA GLY A 13 37.44 2.88 7.75
C GLY A 13 36.65 4.19 7.81
N ARG A 14 36.15 4.72 6.69
CA ARG A 14 35.37 5.96 6.68
C ARG A 14 33.99 5.75 7.30
N ARG A 15 33.54 6.72 8.09
CA ARG A 15 32.26 6.66 8.81
C ARG A 15 31.31 7.76 8.34
N GLY A 16 30.05 7.40 8.18
CA GLY A 16 28.93 8.32 7.98
C GLY A 16 28.23 8.61 9.31
N LEU A 17 26.94 8.30 9.38
CA LEU A 17 26.10 8.51 10.57
C LEU A 17 26.64 7.76 11.80
N LYS A 18 26.58 8.45 12.95
CA LYS A 18 26.96 7.92 14.27
C LYS A 18 25.75 7.99 15.21
N LEU A 19 24.88 6.99 15.12
CA LEU A 19 23.61 6.96 15.86
C LEU A 19 23.77 6.50 17.31
N VAL A 20 24.81 5.70 17.59
CA VAL A 20 25.02 5.07 18.89
C VAL A 20 26.17 5.78 19.61
N LYS A 21 25.91 6.25 20.83
CA LYS A 21 26.90 6.96 21.66
C LYS A 21 27.94 6.02 22.27
N ALA A 22 27.49 4.91 22.85
CA ALA A 22 28.34 3.88 23.44
C ALA A 22 28.01 2.53 22.78
N VAL A 23 28.95 2.01 21.98
CA VAL A 23 28.74 0.77 21.23
C VAL A 23 29.02 -0.42 22.17
N PRO A 24 28.04 -1.28 22.50
CA PRO A 24 28.28 -2.48 23.30
C PRO A 24 29.12 -3.49 22.51
N LYS A 25 29.87 -4.35 23.21
CA LYS A 25 30.56 -5.46 22.55
C LYS A 25 29.54 -6.53 22.15
N ALA A 26 29.71 -7.10 20.98
CA ALA A 26 28.80 -8.14 20.48
C ALA A 26 28.83 -9.40 21.36
N GLU A 27 30.00 -9.73 21.92
CA GLU A 27 30.23 -10.88 22.80
C GLU A 27 29.38 -10.86 24.07
N ASP A 28 29.02 -9.67 24.56
CA ASP A 28 28.21 -9.52 25.78
C ASP A 28 26.72 -9.76 25.52
N LEU A 29 26.29 -9.76 24.25
CA LEU A 29 24.87 -9.78 23.85
C LEU A 29 24.49 -10.96 22.96
N ILE A 30 25.43 -11.48 22.16
CA ILE A 30 25.16 -12.46 21.10
C ILE A 30 26.15 -13.63 21.23
N PRO A 31 25.68 -14.88 21.37
CA PRO A 31 26.52 -16.07 21.36
C PRO A 31 27.40 -16.13 20.10
N LYS A 32 28.64 -16.62 20.24
CA LYS A 32 29.67 -16.57 19.18
C LYS A 32 29.23 -17.29 17.91
N GLU A 33 28.49 -18.38 18.03
CA GLU A 33 27.89 -19.17 16.95
C GLU A 33 26.88 -18.39 16.08
N HIS A 34 26.37 -17.26 16.59
CA HIS A 34 25.46 -16.37 15.88
C HIS A 34 26.12 -15.05 15.46
N GLN A 35 27.39 -14.84 15.80
CA GLN A 35 28.12 -13.64 15.40
C GLN A 35 28.58 -13.73 13.95
N ARG A 36 28.40 -12.63 13.22
CA ARG A 36 28.85 -12.54 11.84
C ARG A 36 30.37 -12.35 11.79
N GLU A 37 31.09 -13.32 11.23
CA GLU A 37 32.56 -13.27 11.11
C GLU A 37 33.05 -12.27 10.05
N VAL A 38 32.38 -12.23 8.88
CA VAL A 38 32.77 -11.39 7.76
C VAL A 38 31.84 -10.19 7.63
N PRO A 39 32.31 -8.94 7.82
CA PRO A 39 31.49 -7.75 7.64
C PRO A 39 30.85 -7.70 6.24
N PRO A 40 29.60 -7.22 6.11
CA PRO A 40 29.02 -7.00 4.79
C PRO A 40 29.83 -5.92 4.05
N ARG A 41 29.95 -6.07 2.72
CA ARG A 41 30.61 -5.09 1.84
C ARG A 41 29.70 -3.89 1.57
N LEU A 42 29.24 -3.22 2.63
CA LEU A 42 28.50 -1.97 2.54
C LEU A 42 29.46 -0.81 2.23
N PRO A 43 28.99 0.26 1.56
CA PRO A 43 29.84 1.40 1.25
C PRO A 43 30.24 2.17 2.51
N GLU A 44 31.50 2.59 2.56
CA GLU A 44 32.09 3.37 3.67
C GLU A 44 32.26 4.83 3.22
N VAL A 45 31.22 5.64 3.42
CA VAL A 45 31.14 7.04 2.99
C VAL A 45 30.68 7.97 4.11
N ASP A 46 31.13 9.22 4.06
CA ASP A 46 30.63 10.32 4.90
C ASP A 46 29.29 10.85 4.38
N GLU A 47 28.55 11.57 5.25
CA GLU A 47 27.21 12.07 4.93
C GLU A 47 27.20 13.06 3.74
N LEU A 48 28.21 13.92 3.63
CA LEU A 48 28.32 14.84 2.50
C LEU A 48 28.50 14.09 1.18
N THR A 49 29.36 13.06 1.16
CA THR A 49 29.52 12.19 0.00
C THR A 49 28.22 11.45 -0.34
N LEU A 50 27.46 10.98 0.66
CA LEU A 50 26.16 10.35 0.49
C LEU A 50 25.15 11.30 -0.18
N VAL A 51 25.00 12.51 0.36
CA VAL A 51 24.10 13.54 -0.18
C VAL A 51 24.48 13.91 -1.61
N ARG A 52 25.78 14.16 -1.87
CA ARG A 52 26.27 14.46 -3.23
C ARG A 52 26.02 13.32 -4.21
N HIS A 53 26.15 12.07 -3.75
CA HIS A 53 25.89 10.91 -4.59
C HIS A 53 24.43 10.82 -5.01
N TYR A 54 23.48 10.83 -4.06
CA TYR A 54 22.06 10.72 -4.39
C TYR A 54 21.50 11.96 -5.09
N THR A 55 21.99 13.15 -4.76
CA THR A 55 21.67 14.38 -5.52
C THR A 55 22.20 14.32 -6.95
N GLY A 56 23.38 13.72 -7.15
CA GLY A 56 23.93 13.48 -8.47
C GLY A 56 23.10 12.47 -9.26
N LEU A 57 22.62 11.39 -8.62
CA LEU A 57 21.73 10.40 -9.24
C LEU A 57 20.37 11.00 -9.61
N SER A 58 19.76 11.81 -8.73
CA SER A 58 18.46 12.43 -9.02
C SER A 58 18.52 13.39 -10.21
N ARG A 59 19.62 14.15 -10.36
CA ARG A 59 19.88 14.99 -11.55
C ARG A 59 20.02 14.22 -12.86
N ARG A 60 20.25 12.90 -12.79
CA ARG A 60 20.37 12.00 -13.94
C ARG A 60 19.10 11.17 -14.16
N GLN A 61 18.09 11.38 -13.32
CA GLN A 61 16.79 10.75 -13.42
C GLN A 61 15.79 11.75 -14.01
N VAL A 62 14.91 11.26 -14.89
CA VAL A 62 13.73 12.00 -15.35
C VAL A 62 12.50 11.46 -14.64
N GLY A 63 11.54 12.34 -14.37
CA GLY A 63 10.28 11.98 -13.73
C GLY A 63 9.15 12.94 -14.09
N VAL A 64 7.95 12.68 -13.57
CA VAL A 64 6.75 13.48 -13.84
C VAL A 64 6.93 14.94 -13.40
N ASP A 65 7.71 15.19 -12.35
CA ASP A 65 7.99 16.54 -11.85
C ASP A 65 8.84 17.38 -12.81
N THR A 66 9.65 16.75 -13.65
CA THR A 66 10.63 17.44 -14.51
C THR A 66 10.26 17.43 -15.98
N THR A 67 9.46 16.45 -16.42
CA THR A 67 9.25 16.19 -17.84
C THR A 67 7.88 15.57 -18.07
N PHE A 68 7.26 15.92 -19.20
CA PHE A 68 6.04 15.24 -19.64
C PHE A 68 6.32 13.75 -19.90
N TYR A 69 5.54 12.87 -19.28
CA TYR A 69 5.82 11.44 -19.19
C TYR A 69 4.67 10.56 -19.74
N PRO A 70 4.46 10.51 -21.08
CA PRO A 70 3.28 9.87 -21.68
C PRO A 70 3.41 8.34 -21.81
N LEU A 71 3.51 7.64 -20.69
CA LEU A 71 3.51 6.18 -20.67
C LEU A 71 2.07 5.63 -20.61
N GLY A 72 1.66 4.91 -21.65
CA GLY A 72 0.39 4.21 -21.70
C GLY A 72 0.24 3.19 -20.56
N SER A 73 -0.98 3.02 -20.05
CA SER A 73 -1.31 2.12 -18.92
C SER A 73 -0.68 2.46 -17.54
N CYS A 74 0.28 3.39 -17.46
CA CYS A 74 0.92 3.77 -16.19
C CYS A 74 0.23 4.94 -15.48
N THR A 75 -0.63 5.70 -16.17
CA THR A 75 -1.35 6.86 -15.63
C THR A 75 -0.41 7.82 -14.87
N MET A 76 0.65 8.28 -15.54
CA MET A 76 1.67 9.21 -15.00
C MET A 76 1.10 10.62 -14.76
N LYS A 77 0.20 10.73 -13.79
CA LYS A 77 -0.44 11.98 -13.36
C LYS A 77 0.47 12.75 -12.39
N TYR A 78 0.17 14.01 -12.17
CA TYR A 78 0.83 14.81 -11.14
C TYR A 78 0.67 14.19 -9.74
N ASN A 79 1.73 14.22 -8.95
CA ASN A 79 1.77 13.82 -7.54
C ASN A 79 1.82 15.09 -6.66
N PRO A 80 0.67 15.56 -6.11
CA PRO A 80 0.62 16.75 -5.27
C PRO A 80 1.56 16.68 -4.08
N LYS A 81 2.37 17.73 -3.87
CA LYS A 81 3.34 17.77 -2.77
C LYS A 81 2.68 17.79 -1.39
N LEU A 82 1.45 18.29 -1.32
CA LEU A 82 0.59 18.19 -0.13
C LEU A 82 0.45 16.74 0.36
N HIS A 83 0.44 15.75 -0.53
CA HIS A 83 0.27 14.35 -0.14
C HIS A 83 1.49 13.80 0.63
N GLU A 84 2.70 14.30 0.34
CA GLU A 84 3.91 13.92 1.08
C GLU A 84 3.87 14.48 2.51
N GLU A 85 3.37 15.70 2.68
CA GLU A 85 3.14 16.31 4.00
C GLU A 85 2.07 15.56 4.78
N ALA A 86 0.94 15.22 4.12
CA ALA A 86 -0.12 14.44 4.71
C ALA A 86 0.36 13.05 5.16
N ALA A 87 1.14 12.35 4.33
CA ALA A 87 1.68 11.03 4.67
C ALA A 87 2.63 11.10 5.88
N ARG A 88 3.45 12.15 5.99
CA ARG A 88 4.36 12.34 7.11
C ARG A 88 3.64 12.40 8.46
N LEU A 89 2.41 12.88 8.51
CA LEU A 89 1.61 12.94 9.76
C LEU A 89 1.33 11.55 10.35
N PHE A 90 1.45 10.48 9.57
CA PHE A 90 1.15 9.11 9.98
C PHE A 90 2.40 8.21 10.04
N ALA A 91 3.61 8.78 9.93
CA ALA A 91 4.85 8.00 9.79
C ALA A 91 5.20 7.17 11.04
N ASP A 92 4.89 7.68 12.24
CA ASP A 92 5.29 7.08 13.52
C ASP A 92 4.22 6.17 14.14
N LEU A 93 3.38 5.55 13.31
CA LEU A 93 2.38 4.57 13.75
C LEU A 93 2.92 3.15 13.66
N HIS A 94 2.86 2.41 14.77
CA HIS A 94 3.18 1.00 14.80
C HIS A 94 1.91 0.17 14.50
N PRO A 95 1.94 -0.78 13.55
CA PRO A 95 0.74 -1.51 13.12
C PRO A 95 0.08 -2.34 14.23
N TYR A 96 0.83 -2.73 15.25
CA TYR A 96 0.32 -3.50 16.41
C TYR A 96 0.10 -2.67 17.68
N GLN A 97 0.11 -1.33 17.61
CA GLN A 97 -0.25 -0.52 18.78
C GLN A 97 -1.73 -0.69 19.13
N ASP A 98 -2.12 -0.35 20.37
CA ASP A 98 -3.53 -0.41 20.79
C ASP A 98 -4.40 0.37 19.77
N PRO A 99 -5.43 -0.27 19.15
CA PRO A 99 -6.27 0.35 18.15
C PRO A 99 -6.96 1.64 18.65
N ARG A 100 -7.13 1.80 19.96
CA ARG A 100 -7.67 3.03 20.56
C ARG A 100 -6.76 4.24 20.34
N THR A 101 -5.46 4.03 20.22
CA THR A 101 -4.47 5.08 19.95
C THR A 101 -4.28 5.36 18.45
N ALA A 102 -4.89 4.55 17.58
CA ALA A 102 -4.77 4.63 16.12
C ALA A 102 -6.09 5.00 15.41
N GLN A 103 -7.11 5.49 16.14
CA GLN A 103 -8.44 5.75 15.58
C GLN A 103 -8.43 6.74 14.40
N GLY A 104 -7.50 7.70 14.37
CA GLY A 104 -7.32 8.59 13.23
C GLY A 104 -6.94 7.86 11.93
N ALA A 105 -5.99 6.93 12.00
CA ALA A 105 -5.58 6.12 10.87
C ALA A 105 -6.67 5.13 10.44
N LEU A 106 -7.35 4.49 11.41
CA LEU A 106 -8.45 3.57 11.15
C LEU A 106 -9.64 4.28 10.47
N ARG A 107 -9.95 5.50 10.91
CA ARG A 107 -10.97 6.33 10.25
C ARG A 107 -10.59 6.66 8.82
N LEU A 108 -9.34 7.06 8.57
CA LEU A 108 -8.84 7.34 7.21
C LEU A 108 -8.97 6.11 6.31
N MET A 109 -8.57 4.94 6.79
CA MET A 109 -8.72 3.68 6.04
C MET A 109 -10.18 3.38 5.72
N TRP A 110 -11.07 3.54 6.70
CA TRP A 110 -12.50 3.31 6.51
C TRP A 110 -13.11 4.28 5.49
N GLU A 111 -12.88 5.59 5.65
CA GLU A 111 -13.40 6.60 4.71
C GLU A 111 -12.88 6.40 3.29
N LEU A 112 -11.60 6.07 3.12
CA LEU A 112 -11.03 5.72 1.81
C LEU A 112 -11.74 4.50 1.21
N GLY A 113 -12.04 3.48 2.02
CA GLY A 113 -12.81 2.32 1.60
C GLY A 113 -14.20 2.69 1.09
N GLU A 114 -14.93 3.55 1.83
CA GLU A 114 -16.24 4.04 1.41
C GLU A 114 -16.17 4.84 0.10
N TYR A 115 -15.17 5.70 -0.07
CA TYR A 115 -14.97 6.45 -1.32
C TYR A 115 -14.71 5.52 -2.51
N LEU A 116 -13.88 4.50 -2.34
CA LEU A 116 -13.57 3.54 -3.41
C LEU A 116 -14.78 2.66 -3.75
N LYS A 117 -15.56 2.22 -2.76
CA LYS A 117 -16.83 1.52 -2.99
C LYS A 117 -17.83 2.38 -3.77
N ALA A 118 -17.97 3.65 -3.40
CA ALA A 118 -18.84 4.58 -4.10
C ALA A 118 -18.42 4.79 -5.57
N LEU A 119 -17.12 4.82 -5.86
CA LEU A 119 -16.59 4.98 -7.23
C LEU A 119 -16.73 3.72 -8.09
N THR A 120 -16.65 2.54 -7.48
CA THR A 120 -16.61 1.24 -8.19
C THR A 120 -17.94 0.49 -8.20
N GLY A 121 -18.87 0.84 -7.30
CA GLY A 121 -20.12 0.12 -7.10
C GLY A 121 -19.96 -1.23 -6.40
N MET A 122 -18.86 -1.46 -5.68
CA MET A 122 -18.64 -2.69 -4.91
C MET A 122 -19.25 -2.60 -3.50
N ASP A 123 -19.73 -3.74 -2.98
CA ASP A 123 -20.31 -3.84 -1.63
C ASP A 123 -19.24 -3.78 -0.52
N ALA A 124 -18.05 -4.31 -0.81
CA ALA A 124 -16.93 -4.41 0.14
C ALA A 124 -15.59 -4.21 -0.58
N ILE A 125 -14.58 -3.79 0.18
CA ILE A 125 -13.20 -3.59 -0.30
C ILE A 125 -12.19 -4.00 0.77
N THR A 126 -11.00 -4.42 0.34
CA THR A 126 -9.82 -4.58 1.19
C THR A 126 -8.72 -3.62 0.75
N LEU A 127 -7.99 -3.05 1.71
CA LEU A 127 -6.85 -2.15 1.48
C LEU A 127 -5.50 -2.83 1.74
N GLU A 128 -5.50 -4.15 1.98
CA GLU A 128 -4.30 -4.93 2.28
C GLU A 128 -3.36 -5.16 1.06
N PRO A 129 -3.85 -5.40 -0.18
CA PRO A 129 -2.97 -5.70 -1.30
C PRO A 129 -2.06 -4.52 -1.67
N ALA A 130 -0.74 -4.76 -1.69
CA ALA A 130 0.27 -3.72 -1.91
C ALA A 130 0.43 -3.21 -3.37
N ALA A 131 -0.16 -3.89 -4.35
CA ALA A 131 -0.06 -3.54 -5.77
C ALA A 131 -1.20 -4.16 -6.59
N GLY A 132 -1.39 -3.71 -7.84
CA GLY A 132 -2.45 -4.22 -8.73
C GLY A 132 -2.38 -5.73 -8.96
N ALA A 133 -1.22 -6.28 -9.31
CA ALA A 133 -1.04 -7.72 -9.49
C ALA A 133 -1.29 -8.53 -8.21
N HIS A 134 -1.00 -7.95 -7.04
CA HIS A 134 -1.35 -8.56 -5.75
C HIS A 134 -2.87 -8.56 -5.57
N GLY A 135 -3.56 -7.45 -5.89
CA GLY A 135 -5.03 -7.39 -5.87
C GLY A 135 -5.70 -8.40 -6.82
N GLU A 136 -5.13 -8.62 -8.00
CA GLU A 136 -5.60 -9.67 -8.91
C GLU A 136 -5.50 -11.07 -8.28
N LEU A 137 -4.36 -11.38 -7.66
CA LEU A 137 -4.15 -12.63 -6.95
C LEU A 137 -5.16 -12.80 -5.81
N THR A 138 -5.34 -11.77 -4.98
CA THR A 138 -6.35 -11.74 -3.91
C THR A 138 -7.76 -11.98 -4.45
N GLY A 139 -8.11 -11.35 -5.58
CA GLY A 139 -9.40 -11.54 -6.23
C GLY A 139 -9.61 -12.96 -6.76
N ILE A 140 -8.58 -13.57 -7.35
CA ILE A 140 -8.61 -14.98 -7.81
C ILE A 140 -8.81 -15.92 -6.61
N PHE A 141 -8.07 -15.74 -5.52
CA PHE A 141 -8.23 -16.55 -4.32
C PHE A 141 -9.59 -16.36 -3.65
N SER A 142 -10.10 -15.14 -3.62
CA SER A 142 -11.45 -14.85 -3.07
C SER A 142 -12.54 -15.57 -3.87
N LYS A 143 -12.42 -15.61 -5.20
CA LYS A 143 -13.34 -16.40 -6.06
C LYS A 143 -13.17 -17.90 -5.86
N GLY A 144 -11.93 -18.36 -5.75
CA GLY A 144 -11.57 -19.76 -5.49
C GLY A 144 -12.20 -20.29 -4.20
N THR A 145 -11.97 -19.58 -3.09
CA THR A 145 -12.51 -19.89 -1.77
C THR A 145 -14.03 -19.86 -1.73
N HIS A 146 -14.66 -18.85 -2.33
CA HIS A 146 -16.12 -18.78 -2.45
C HIS A 146 -16.72 -19.94 -3.23
N SER A 147 -16.08 -20.32 -4.34
CA SER A 147 -16.55 -21.44 -5.17
C SER A 147 -16.38 -22.77 -4.45
N ALA A 148 -15.24 -22.98 -3.78
CA ALA A 148 -15.01 -24.15 -2.94
C ALA A 148 -16.04 -24.25 -1.81
N ALA A 149 -16.37 -23.13 -1.14
CA ALA A 149 -17.41 -23.07 -0.12
C ALA A 149 -18.81 -23.41 -0.68
N LYS A 150 -19.03 -23.22 -1.99
CA LYS A 150 -20.27 -23.58 -2.70
C LYS A 150 -20.20 -24.96 -3.38
N GLY A 151 -19.16 -25.75 -3.12
CA GLY A 151 -18.95 -27.07 -3.75
C GLY A 151 -18.68 -27.01 -5.25
N ARG A 152 -18.30 -25.84 -5.80
CA ARG A 152 -17.95 -25.65 -7.21
C ARG A 152 -16.44 -25.73 -7.37
N GLY A 153 -15.96 -26.69 -8.15
CA GLY A 153 -14.55 -26.78 -8.51
C GLY A 153 -14.11 -25.57 -9.36
N VAL A 154 -13.05 -24.89 -8.96
CA VAL A 154 -12.43 -23.84 -9.78
C VAL A 154 -11.26 -24.44 -10.51
N LEU A 155 -11.47 -24.75 -11.78
CA LEU A 155 -10.41 -25.21 -12.66
C LEU A 155 -9.63 -23.99 -13.13
N LEU A 156 -8.55 -23.66 -12.41
CA LEU A 156 -7.55 -22.70 -12.88
C LEU A 156 -6.83 -23.35 -14.06
N ARG A 157 -7.39 -23.17 -15.25
CA ARG A 157 -6.78 -23.65 -16.48
C ARG A 157 -5.51 -22.83 -16.69
N SER A 158 -4.35 -23.48 -16.57
CA SER A 158 -3.09 -22.86 -16.97
C SER A 158 -3.26 -22.38 -18.41
N ALA A 159 -3.04 -21.09 -18.67
CA ALA A 159 -2.90 -20.61 -20.03
C ALA A 159 -1.71 -21.37 -20.63
N GLY A 160 -2.00 -22.39 -21.45
CA GLY A 160 -0.98 -23.09 -22.20
C GLY A 160 -0.20 -22.05 -23.01
N ARG A 161 1.13 -22.19 -23.05
CA ARG A 161 1.97 -21.39 -23.94
C ARG A 161 1.56 -21.67 -25.39
N THR A 162 0.65 -20.87 -25.92
CA THR A 162 0.53 -20.66 -27.37
C THR A 162 1.21 -19.34 -27.68
N SER A 163 2.44 -19.44 -28.16
CA SER A 163 3.13 -18.37 -28.88
C SER A 163 2.29 -17.95 -30.07
N THR A 164 1.45 -16.93 -29.89
CA THR A 164 0.92 -16.09 -30.97
C THR A 164 0.19 -14.91 -30.34
N THR A 165 0.85 -13.75 -30.35
CA THR A 165 0.21 -12.44 -30.21
C THR A 165 -0.92 -12.32 -31.21
N ARG A 166 -2.16 -12.48 -30.76
CA ARG A 166 -3.36 -11.95 -31.42
C ARG A 166 -4.15 -11.14 -30.40
N THR A 167 -3.91 -9.84 -30.43
CA THR A 167 -4.80 -8.82 -29.86
C THR A 167 -6.17 -8.90 -30.54
N PRO A 168 -7.28 -9.07 -29.81
CA PRO A 168 -8.60 -8.93 -30.39
C PRO A 168 -9.06 -7.47 -30.31
N SER A 169 -8.56 -6.60 -31.20
CA SER A 169 -9.23 -5.32 -31.47
C SER A 169 -8.77 -4.67 -32.79
N SER A 170 -9.13 -5.28 -33.91
CA SER A 170 -9.27 -4.54 -35.17
C SER A 170 -10.36 -5.18 -36.02
N LYS A 171 -11.62 -4.87 -35.72
CA LYS A 171 -12.71 -4.99 -36.71
C LYS A 171 -13.87 -4.05 -36.39
N ARG A 172 -13.89 -3.00 -37.20
CA ARG A 172 -15.00 -2.20 -37.74
C ARG A 172 -15.84 -1.30 -36.82
N ALA A 173 -15.76 -0.03 -37.20
CA ALA A 173 -16.78 1.00 -37.06
C ALA A 173 -18.19 0.48 -37.38
N GLY A 174 -19.12 0.81 -36.49
CA GLY A 174 -20.56 0.76 -36.67
C GLY A 174 -21.16 1.91 -35.85
N SER A 175 -21.83 2.82 -36.56
CA SER A 175 -22.48 4.04 -36.06
C SER A 175 -23.34 3.83 -34.82
N SER A 176 -23.17 4.69 -33.80
CA SER A 176 -24.26 5.03 -32.88
C SER A 176 -24.07 6.45 -32.34
N SER A 177 -25.22 7.09 -32.19
CA SER A 177 -25.47 8.52 -32.01
C SER A 177 -24.75 9.16 -30.82
N GLY A 178 -24.29 10.40 -31.04
CA GLY A 178 -23.69 11.23 -30.01
C GLY A 178 -24.61 11.46 -28.82
N ARG A 179 -24.15 11.06 -27.64
CA ARG A 179 -24.70 11.50 -26.36
C ARG A 179 -23.64 12.35 -25.67
N THR A 180 -23.85 13.65 -25.64
CA THR A 180 -22.99 14.62 -24.96
C THR A 180 -23.05 14.41 -23.46
N PHE A 181 -21.92 14.06 -22.85
CA PHE A 181 -21.79 13.94 -21.39
C PHE A 181 -21.74 15.35 -20.80
N ARG A 182 -22.85 15.82 -20.20
CA ARG A 182 -22.87 17.06 -19.42
C ARG A 182 -22.28 16.77 -18.03
N THR A 183 -21.21 17.46 -17.67
CA THR A 183 -20.69 17.51 -16.31
C THR A 183 -21.68 18.27 -15.41
N PRO A 184 -22.11 17.72 -14.26
CA PRO A 184 -22.91 18.47 -13.30
C PRO A 184 -22.03 19.51 -12.60
N SER A 185 -22.50 20.75 -12.51
CA SER A 185 -21.78 21.91 -11.97
C SER A 185 -21.73 21.97 -10.43
N ARG A 186 -22.21 20.96 -9.72
CA ARG A 186 -22.15 20.85 -8.25
C ARG A 186 -21.99 19.41 -7.78
N LEU A 187 -21.07 19.19 -6.85
CA LEU A 187 -20.93 17.95 -6.11
C LEU A 187 -22.22 17.65 -5.31
N PRO A 188 -22.74 16.42 -5.33
CA PRO A 188 -23.92 16.07 -4.55
C PRO A 188 -23.60 16.14 -3.05
N ARG A 189 -24.48 16.80 -2.28
CA ARG A 189 -24.40 16.78 -0.81
C ARG A 189 -24.75 15.39 -0.29
N LEU A 190 -24.02 14.92 0.72
CA LEU A 190 -24.26 13.66 1.39
C LEU A 190 -25.68 13.61 1.99
N PRO A 191 -26.38 12.45 1.92
CA PRO A 191 -27.68 12.30 2.54
C PRO A 191 -27.60 12.41 4.07
N PRO A 192 -28.67 12.88 4.75
CA PRO A 192 -28.67 13.18 6.18
C PRO A 192 -28.40 11.97 7.10
N SER A 193 -28.45 10.74 6.58
CA SER A 193 -28.05 9.51 7.31
C SER A 193 -26.54 9.35 7.50
N VAL A 194 -25.72 10.21 6.87
CA VAL A 194 -24.24 10.15 6.87
C VAL A 194 -23.63 11.26 7.74
N GLN A 195 -24.44 11.97 8.55
CA GLN A 195 -23.88 12.87 9.56
C GLN A 195 -23.45 12.10 10.81
N PRO A 196 -22.21 12.25 11.29
CA PRO A 196 -21.70 11.48 12.42
C PRO A 196 -22.42 11.89 13.72
N GLN A 197 -23.28 11.00 14.21
CA GLN A 197 -23.89 11.09 15.53
C GLN A 197 -22.96 10.44 16.55
N GLY A 198 -22.15 11.24 17.26
CA GLY A 198 -21.45 10.84 18.48
C GLY A 198 -20.08 10.14 18.32
N PRO A 199 -19.38 9.86 19.44
CA PRO A 199 -18.01 9.36 19.44
C PRO A 199 -17.99 7.86 19.10
N PHE A 200 -17.73 7.54 17.84
CA PHE A 200 -17.53 6.15 17.41
C PHE A 200 -16.12 5.67 17.79
N ALA A 201 -16.04 4.76 18.76
CA ALA A 201 -14.87 3.92 18.97
C ALA A 201 -14.98 2.70 18.04
N TYR A 202 -14.09 2.59 17.04
CA TYR A 202 -13.99 1.40 16.22
C TYR A 202 -13.21 0.35 17.02
N LEU A 203 -13.93 -0.54 17.71
CA LEU A 203 -13.38 -1.73 18.36
C LEU A 203 -13.17 -2.81 17.29
N CYS A 204 -11.91 -3.03 16.92
CA CYS A 204 -11.51 -4.20 16.16
C CYS A 204 -11.43 -5.38 17.13
N HIS A 205 -12.47 -6.22 17.19
CA HIS A 205 -12.39 -7.50 17.88
C HIS A 205 -11.63 -8.49 16.99
N SER A 206 -10.38 -8.77 17.33
CA SER A 206 -9.66 -9.94 16.79
C SER A 206 -10.23 -11.22 17.41
N PRO A 207 -10.58 -12.23 16.59
CA PRO A 207 -10.16 -13.57 16.91
C PRO A 207 -9.51 -14.21 15.67
N TRP A 208 -8.19 -14.34 15.73
CA TRP A 208 -7.34 -15.04 14.76
C TRP A 208 -7.55 -16.57 14.82
N SER A 209 -8.81 -17.03 14.78
CA SER A 209 -9.15 -18.46 14.90
C SER A 209 -10.50 -18.88 14.29
N SER A 210 -11.14 -18.09 13.42
CA SER A 210 -12.33 -18.55 12.68
C SER A 210 -12.51 -17.82 11.33
N PRO A 211 -12.93 -18.53 10.26
CA PRO A 211 -12.94 -18.00 8.88
C PRO A 211 -14.11 -17.05 8.57
N ALA A 212 -14.70 -16.39 9.58
CA ALA A 212 -15.86 -15.53 9.42
C ALA A 212 -15.83 -14.35 10.41
N ALA A 213 -14.86 -13.46 10.28
CA ALA A 213 -14.91 -12.16 10.95
C ALA A 213 -15.43 -11.12 9.96
N SER A 214 -16.75 -10.86 10.01
CA SER A 214 -17.34 -9.72 9.34
C SER A 214 -17.32 -8.52 10.28
N CYS A 215 -16.68 -7.43 9.87
CA CYS A 215 -16.78 -6.13 10.53
C CYS A 215 -18.18 -5.55 10.30
N TYR A 216 -19.13 -5.83 11.21
CA TYR A 216 -20.41 -5.14 11.23
C TYR A 216 -20.49 -4.17 12.42
N PRO A 217 -21.12 -3.00 12.26
CA PRO A 217 -21.46 -2.13 13.38
C PRO A 217 -22.44 -2.86 14.31
N LEU A 218 -22.20 -2.81 15.62
CA LEU A 218 -23.17 -3.29 16.61
C LEU A 218 -24.43 -2.41 16.55
N PRO A 219 -25.65 -2.99 16.49
CA PRO A 219 -26.88 -2.21 16.51
C PRO A 219 -27.05 -1.48 17.84
N PRO A 220 -27.72 -0.31 17.86
CA PRO A 220 -27.91 0.48 19.07
C PRO A 220 -28.71 -0.30 20.12
N GLY A 221 -28.10 -0.55 21.30
CA GLY A 221 -28.72 -1.24 22.44
C GLY A 221 -28.06 -2.55 22.89
N ALA A 222 -27.07 -3.07 22.16
CA ALA A 222 -26.36 -4.28 22.59
C ALA A 222 -25.40 -4.01 23.76
N ARG A 223 -25.69 -4.54 24.95
CA ARG A 223 -24.73 -4.58 26.09
C ARG A 223 -23.83 -5.81 25.97
N CYS A 224 -22.53 -5.58 26.06
CA CYS A 224 -21.53 -6.63 26.17
C CYS A 224 -21.74 -7.39 27.49
N ARG A 225 -22.23 -8.63 27.45
CA ARG A 225 -22.17 -9.52 28.62
C ARG A 225 -20.70 -9.90 28.82
N ARG A 226 -20.13 -9.52 29.97
CA ARG A 226 -18.87 -10.10 30.45
C ARG A 226 -19.17 -11.57 30.74
N GLY A 227 -18.56 -12.47 29.97
CA GLY A 227 -18.47 -13.87 30.35
C GLY A 227 -17.55 -13.96 31.56
N GLU A 228 -18.10 -14.39 32.69
CA GLU A 228 -17.36 -14.87 33.84
C GLU A 228 -16.75 -16.23 33.51
N THR A 229 -15.49 -16.40 33.97
CA THR A 229 -14.64 -17.62 34.02
C THR A 229 -14.36 -18.37 32.73
#